data_AF-A0A494Y132-F1
#
_entry.id   AF-A0A494Y132-F1
#
_cell.length_a   1.000
_cell.length_b   1.000
_cell.length_c   1.000
_cell.angle_alpha   90.00
_cell.angle_beta   90.00
_cell.angle_gamma   90.00
#
_symmetry.space_group_name_H-M   'P 1'
#
loop_
_entity.id
_entity.type
_entity.pdbx_description
1 polymer ?
#
loop_
_entity_poly.entity_id
_entity_poly.type
_entity_poly.pdbx_seq_one_letter_code
_entity_poly.pdbx_strand_id
1 'polypeptide(L)'
;MYKKGTAIELQFASNRVNDAAGDPYWIDLDADEARALLAQLQAYFSTPRDDTAPPRIINLTGPETAVEDAATRAVSRSRASAARSSAHADSGTGAGASPAEADVALLDGASPAVEGDAPRQWVCVICGWVYDEAAGIPEDGIAPGTRWEDIPDDWRCPLCDVGKDDFALVEF
;
A
#
# COMPACT_ATOMS: atom_id res chain seq x y z
N MET A 1 13.58 -14.26 -12.04
CA MET A 1 14.08 -14.99 -13.24
C MET A 1 12.93 -15.06 -14.24
N TYR A 2 12.86 -14.12 -15.18
CA TYR A 2 11.76 -14.08 -16.15
C TYR A 2 11.93 -15.22 -17.17
N LYS A 3 10.91 -16.10 -17.29
CA LYS A 3 10.89 -17.12 -18.34
C LYS A 3 10.70 -16.43 -19.70
N LYS A 4 11.47 -16.88 -20.69
CA LYS A 4 11.68 -16.32 -22.04
C LYS A 4 10.44 -15.76 -22.75
N GLY A 5 10.69 -14.74 -23.58
CA GLY A 5 9.91 -14.47 -24.80
C GLY A 5 8.99 -13.25 -24.77
N THR A 6 8.31 -13.00 -23.65
CA THR A 6 7.33 -11.91 -23.57
C THR A 6 7.14 -11.53 -22.11
N ALA A 7 7.85 -10.51 -21.68
CA ALA A 7 7.59 -9.86 -20.41
C ALA A 7 7.03 -8.46 -20.71
N ILE A 8 5.88 -8.15 -20.12
CA ILE A 8 5.33 -6.80 -20.07
C ILE A 8 5.35 -6.34 -18.62
N GLU A 9 5.69 -5.07 -18.41
CA GLU A 9 5.64 -4.43 -17.10
C GLU A 9 4.63 -3.30 -17.19
N LEU A 10 3.57 -3.37 -16.39
CA LEU A 10 2.57 -2.33 -16.29
C LEU A 10 2.96 -1.41 -15.13
N GLN A 11 3.17 -0.13 -15.41
CA GLN A 11 3.43 0.89 -14.39
C GLN A 11 2.19 1.77 -14.25
N PHE A 12 1.70 1.93 -13.02
CA PHE A 12 0.50 2.70 -12.70
C PHE A 12 0.62 3.31 -11.29
N ALA A 13 -0.20 4.31 -11.00
CA ALA A 13 -0.27 4.91 -9.67
C ALA A 13 -0.92 3.95 -8.66
N SER A 14 -0.37 3.85 -7.45
CA SER A 14 -0.82 2.86 -6.44
C SER A 14 -2.29 2.99 -6.04
N ASN A 15 -2.87 4.19 -6.17
CA ASN A 15 -4.29 4.44 -5.90
C ASN A 15 -5.25 3.76 -6.89
N ARG A 16 -4.74 3.14 -7.96
CA ARG A 16 -5.53 2.37 -8.92
C ARG A 16 -5.68 0.90 -8.53
N VAL A 17 -4.89 0.42 -7.58
CA VAL A 17 -4.97 -0.95 -7.09
C VAL A 17 -6.25 -1.09 -6.28
N ASN A 18 -7.06 -2.08 -6.65
CA ASN A 18 -8.15 -2.56 -5.84
C ASN A 18 -7.69 -3.84 -5.13
N ASP A 19 -7.61 -3.77 -3.81
CA ASP A 19 -7.05 -4.80 -2.93
C ASP A 19 -8.08 -5.31 -1.90
N ALA A 20 -9.37 -5.21 -2.21
CA ALA A 20 -10.43 -5.59 -1.29
C ALA A 20 -10.36 -7.06 -0.83
N ALA A 21 -10.13 -7.24 0.48
CA ALA A 21 -10.53 -8.36 1.34
C ALA A 21 -10.40 -9.80 0.77
N GLY A 22 -9.28 -10.12 0.11
CA GLY A 22 -8.91 -11.50 -0.23
C GLY A 22 -9.16 -11.92 -1.68
N ASP A 23 -9.59 -11.02 -2.55
CA ASP A 23 -9.62 -11.26 -3.99
C ASP A 23 -8.26 -10.91 -4.65
N PRO A 24 -7.92 -11.52 -5.81
CA PRO A 24 -6.69 -11.19 -6.54
C PRO A 24 -6.66 -9.71 -6.95
N TYR A 25 -5.53 -9.02 -6.78
CA TYR A 25 -5.39 -7.60 -7.13
C TYR A 25 -5.82 -7.30 -8.58
N TRP A 26 -6.67 -6.27 -8.78
CA TRP A 26 -6.93 -5.68 -10.10
C TRP A 26 -6.69 -4.18 -10.09
N ILE A 27 -6.59 -3.61 -11.29
CA ILE A 27 -6.55 -2.16 -11.49
C ILE A 27 -7.81 -1.73 -12.23
N ASP A 28 -8.40 -0.61 -11.81
CA ASP A 28 -9.51 -0.02 -12.54
C ASP A 28 -8.95 0.73 -13.75
N LEU A 29 -9.40 0.38 -14.97
CA LEU A 29 -9.11 1.08 -16.23
C LEU A 29 -10.39 1.68 -16.81
N ASP A 30 -10.33 2.93 -17.27
CA ASP A 30 -11.41 3.47 -18.08
C ASP A 30 -11.37 2.92 -19.52
N ALA A 31 -12.42 3.20 -20.28
CA ALA A 31 -12.56 2.67 -21.64
C ALA A 31 -11.51 3.23 -22.62
N ASP A 32 -11.01 4.45 -22.42
CA ASP A 32 -9.96 5.05 -23.25
C ASP A 32 -8.60 4.42 -22.94
N GLU A 33 -8.28 4.22 -21.66
CA GLU A 33 -7.07 3.56 -21.20
C GLU A 33 -7.00 2.09 -21.65
N ALA A 34 -8.11 1.36 -21.52
CA ALA A 34 -8.20 -0.03 -21.98
C ALA A 34 -7.93 -0.14 -23.50
N ARG A 35 -8.48 0.81 -24.29
CA ARG A 35 -8.23 0.88 -25.74
C ARG A 35 -6.77 1.24 -26.05
N ALA A 36 -6.18 2.17 -25.30
CA ALA A 36 -4.79 2.56 -25.48
C ALA A 36 -3.82 1.41 -25.15
N LEU A 37 -4.07 0.67 -24.06
CA LEU A 37 -3.33 -0.52 -23.70
C LEU A 37 -3.42 -1.59 -24.80
N LEU A 38 -4.63 -1.86 -25.30
CA LEU A 38 -4.83 -2.83 -26.38
C LEU A 38 -4.02 -2.45 -27.63
N ALA A 39 -4.06 -1.19 -28.05
CA ALA A 39 -3.31 -0.71 -29.21
C ALA A 39 -1.79 -0.87 -29.02
N GLN A 40 -1.27 -0.58 -27.84
CA GLN A 40 0.14 -0.75 -27.52
C GLN A 40 0.57 -2.22 -27.54
N LEU A 41 -0.25 -3.12 -26.98
CA LEU A 41 0.02 -4.55 -26.99
C LEU A 41 -0.01 -5.10 -28.43
N GLN A 42 -1.00 -4.72 -29.24
CA GLN A 42 -1.08 -5.12 -30.64
C GLN A 42 0.13 -4.65 -31.44
N ALA A 43 0.58 -3.41 -31.24
CA ALA A 43 1.80 -2.88 -31.86
C ALA A 43 3.06 -3.61 -31.39
N TYR A 44 3.12 -4.01 -30.11
CA TYR A 44 4.26 -4.73 -29.57
C TYR A 44 4.38 -6.15 -30.13
N PHE A 45 3.26 -6.85 -30.28
CA PHE A 45 3.23 -8.25 -30.74
C PHE A 45 3.20 -8.42 -32.26
N SER A 46 2.98 -7.36 -33.03
CA SER A 46 3.00 -7.43 -34.49
C SER A 46 4.42 -7.56 -35.08
N THR A 47 5.45 -7.34 -34.27
CA THR A 47 6.86 -7.45 -34.68
C THR A 47 7.49 -8.72 -34.06
N PRO A 48 8.18 -9.58 -34.83
CA PRO A 48 8.94 -10.70 -34.28
C PRO A 48 10.00 -10.23 -33.27
N ARG A 49 10.16 -10.94 -32.14
CA ARG A 49 11.08 -10.55 -31.07
C ARG A 49 12.04 -11.66 -30.67
N ASP A 50 13.19 -11.23 -30.15
CA ASP A 50 14.16 -12.09 -29.49
C ASP A 50 13.70 -12.41 -28.06
N ASP A 51 13.86 -13.67 -27.66
CA ASP A 51 13.52 -14.20 -26.35
C ASP A 51 14.32 -13.56 -25.20
N THR A 52 15.43 -12.88 -25.52
CA THR A 52 16.28 -12.17 -24.55
C THR A 52 15.99 -10.67 -24.48
N ALA A 53 15.00 -10.16 -25.21
CA ALA A 53 14.67 -8.75 -25.18
C ALA A 53 14.15 -8.33 -23.78
N PRO A 54 14.50 -7.13 -23.29
CA PRO A 54 14.02 -6.66 -22.00
C PRO A 54 12.48 -6.55 -21.98
N PRO A 55 11.86 -6.62 -20.79
CA PRO A 55 10.42 -6.43 -20.64
C PRO A 55 9.96 -5.12 -21.27
N ARG A 56 8.80 -5.13 -21.91
CA ARG A 56 8.19 -3.90 -22.41
C ARG A 56 7.45 -3.22 -21.27
N ILE A 57 7.93 -2.04 -20.91
CA ILE A 57 7.24 -1.16 -19.98
C ILE A 57 6.08 -0.47 -20.70
N ILE A 58 4.90 -0.51 -20.09
CA ILE A 58 3.70 0.21 -20.49
C ILE A 58 3.27 1.07 -19.30
N ASN A 59 3.32 2.39 -19.49
CA ASN A 59 2.87 3.34 -18.49
C ASN A 59 1.37 3.60 -18.65
N LEU A 60 0.63 3.41 -17.56
CA LEU A 60 -0.80 3.67 -17.41
C LEU A 60 -1.05 4.86 -16.47
N THR A 61 -0.07 5.76 -16.31
CA THR A 61 -0.29 7.04 -15.65
C THR A 61 -1.22 7.88 -16.54
N GLY A 62 -2.24 8.52 -15.93
CA GLY A 62 -3.31 9.24 -16.63
C GLY A 62 -2.81 10.29 -17.64
N PRO A 63 -3.72 10.90 -18.42
CA PRO A 63 -3.39 11.60 -19.66
C PRO A 63 -2.58 12.90 -19.44
N GLU A 64 -1.26 12.78 -19.34
CA GLU A 64 -0.34 13.92 -19.54
C GLU A 64 0.30 13.89 -20.94
N THR A 65 -0.40 13.35 -21.94
CA THR A 65 0.02 13.44 -23.36
C THR A 65 -1.10 13.84 -24.33
N ALA A 66 -2.15 14.52 -23.85
CA ALA A 66 -3.21 15.04 -24.73
C ALA A 66 -3.72 16.45 -24.37
N VAL A 67 -3.10 17.16 -23.42
CA VAL A 67 -3.57 18.50 -22.99
C VAL A 67 -2.70 19.66 -23.51
N GLU A 68 -1.47 19.42 -23.97
CA GLU A 68 -0.57 20.51 -24.39
C GLU A 68 -0.72 21.00 -25.85
N ASP A 69 -1.42 20.28 -26.73
CA ASP A 69 -1.60 20.72 -28.14
C ASP A 69 -2.99 21.33 -28.45
N ALA A 70 -3.97 21.15 -27.56
CA ALA A 70 -5.31 21.74 -27.72
C ALA A 70 -5.46 23.10 -27.01
N ALA A 71 -4.82 23.27 -25.84
CA ALA A 71 -4.90 24.51 -25.06
C ALA A 71 -4.16 25.69 -25.74
N THR A 72 -3.07 25.39 -26.46
CA THR A 72 -2.29 26.39 -27.22
C THR A 72 -3.09 27.00 -28.39
N ARG A 73 -4.10 26.29 -28.91
CA ARG A 73 -5.00 26.79 -29.96
C ARG A 73 -6.22 27.57 -29.45
N ALA A 74 -6.57 27.42 -28.17
CA ALA A 74 -7.72 28.08 -27.54
C ALA A 74 -7.33 29.38 -26.81
N VAL A 75 -6.13 29.46 -26.23
CA VAL A 75 -5.65 30.61 -25.44
C VAL A 75 -5.29 31.84 -26.29
N SER A 76 -5.18 31.72 -27.61
CA SER A 76 -5.04 32.89 -28.50
C SER A 76 -6.35 33.65 -28.75
N ARG A 77 -7.52 33.08 -28.40
CA ARG A 77 -8.83 33.69 -28.70
C ARG A 77 -9.50 34.40 -27.51
N SER A 78 -9.05 34.16 -26.27
CA SER A 78 -9.79 34.57 -25.07
C SER A 78 -9.19 35.74 -24.28
N ARG A 79 -8.07 36.35 -24.70
CA ARG A 79 -7.45 37.50 -24.01
C ARG A 79 -8.07 38.87 -24.35
N ALA A 80 -9.22 38.89 -25.03
CA ALA A 80 -9.85 40.12 -25.53
C ALA A 80 -10.97 40.70 -24.63
N SER A 81 -11.22 40.22 -23.41
CA SER A 81 -12.29 40.80 -22.60
C SER A 81 -12.11 40.67 -21.09
N ALA A 82 -12.27 41.81 -20.41
CA ALA A 82 -12.63 42.00 -19.00
C ALA A 82 -11.61 41.48 -17.95
N ALA A 83 -10.78 42.29 -17.28
CA ALA A 83 -10.97 43.57 -16.60
C ALA A 83 -11.94 43.53 -15.40
N ARG A 84 -11.34 43.77 -14.21
CA ARG A 84 -11.87 44.42 -12.98
C ARG A 84 -12.66 43.57 -11.98
N SER A 85 -12.10 43.35 -10.77
CA SER A 85 -12.37 44.18 -9.56
C SER A 85 -11.72 43.60 -8.29
N SER A 86 -11.37 44.52 -7.38
CA SER A 86 -10.73 44.43 -6.05
C SER A 86 -11.71 43.92 -4.94
N ALA A 87 -11.42 43.68 -3.64
CA ALA A 87 -10.40 44.03 -2.65
C ALA A 87 -10.62 43.25 -1.31
N HIS A 88 -9.67 43.38 -0.36
CA HIS A 88 -9.73 43.26 1.14
C HIS A 88 -9.71 41.86 1.81
N ALA A 89 -8.65 41.53 2.59
CA ALA A 89 -8.39 41.70 4.05
C ALA A 89 -9.15 40.64 4.91
N ASP A 90 -8.69 40.02 6.00
CA ASP A 90 -7.77 40.35 7.10
C ASP A 90 -7.32 39.07 7.86
N SER A 91 -6.28 39.25 8.66
CA SER A 91 -5.49 38.45 9.61
C SER A 91 -6.20 37.44 10.56
N GLY A 92 -5.43 36.47 11.08
CA GLY A 92 -5.80 35.65 12.26
C GLY A 92 -4.70 34.67 12.72
N THR A 93 -4.28 34.79 13.97
CA THR A 93 -3.11 34.15 14.63
C THR A 93 -3.56 33.16 15.72
N GLY A 94 -2.80 32.07 15.97
CA GLY A 94 -2.44 31.66 17.34
C GLY A 94 -2.63 30.19 17.81
N ALA A 95 -1.68 29.79 18.68
CA ALA A 95 -1.62 28.64 19.61
C ALA A 95 -1.35 27.24 19.01
N GLY A 96 -0.52 26.34 19.57
CA GLY A 96 0.18 26.20 20.84
C GLY A 96 0.16 24.71 21.26
N ALA A 97 1.32 24.08 21.51
CA ALA A 97 1.49 22.71 22.06
C ALA A 97 2.98 22.54 22.44
N SER A 98 3.48 21.74 23.39
CA SER A 98 2.95 20.66 24.24
C SER A 98 3.92 20.46 25.44
N PRO A 99 3.61 19.65 26.47
CA PRO A 99 4.41 19.46 27.68
C PRO A 99 5.17 18.10 27.77
N ALA A 100 6.16 18.10 28.67
CA ALA A 100 6.63 17.07 29.61
C ALA A 100 6.86 15.61 29.14
N GLU A 101 8.15 15.24 29.16
CA GLU A 101 8.71 13.88 29.10
C GLU A 101 8.86 13.25 30.50
N ALA A 102 8.58 11.95 30.61
CA ALA A 102 8.79 11.14 31.81
C ALA A 102 9.40 9.77 31.41
N ASP A 103 10.60 9.52 31.91
CA ASP A 103 11.34 8.26 31.81
C ASP A 103 10.76 7.17 32.72
N VAL A 104 10.72 5.93 32.22
CA VAL A 104 10.53 4.73 33.04
C VAL A 104 11.65 3.73 32.77
N ALA A 105 12.31 3.35 33.85
CA ALA A 105 13.43 2.43 33.90
C ALA A 105 12.96 0.96 33.95
N LEU A 106 13.73 0.15 33.21
CA LEU A 106 13.81 -1.31 33.13
C LEU A 106 14.02 -2.00 34.48
N LEU A 107 13.44 -3.20 34.68
CA LEU A 107 13.98 -4.37 35.39
C LEU A 107 13.23 -5.66 34.91
N ASP A 108 13.89 -6.60 34.22
CA ASP A 108 14.31 -7.95 34.69
C ASP A 108 13.13 -8.94 34.93
N GLY A 109 13.00 -10.14 34.36
CA GLY A 109 13.91 -11.07 33.69
C GLY A 109 13.30 -12.50 33.72
N ALA A 110 13.40 -13.21 32.59
CA ALA A 110 13.47 -14.67 32.38
C ALA A 110 12.32 -15.62 32.83
N SER A 111 11.53 -16.03 31.83
CA SER A 111 11.45 -17.38 31.20
C SER A 111 11.67 -18.66 32.05
N PRO A 112 10.91 -19.71 31.72
CA PRO A 112 11.57 -20.92 31.22
C PRO A 112 11.05 -21.32 29.84
N ALA A 113 11.98 -21.43 28.89
CA ALA A 113 11.78 -22.05 27.59
C ALA A 113 11.57 -23.57 27.76
N VAL A 114 10.52 -24.09 27.13
CA VAL A 114 10.27 -25.52 26.97
C VAL A 114 10.69 -25.90 25.55
N GLU A 115 11.48 -26.98 25.43
CA GLU A 115 11.98 -27.53 24.18
C GLU A 115 10.85 -28.01 23.27
N GLY A 116 10.88 -27.61 21.98
CA GLY A 116 10.31 -28.44 20.90
C GLY A 116 9.27 -27.83 19.95
N ASP A 117 9.51 -26.64 19.38
CA ASP A 117 9.07 -26.20 18.04
C ASP A 117 9.79 -24.84 17.75
N ALA A 118 10.05 -24.47 16.50
CA ALA A 118 10.50 -23.10 16.23
C ALA A 118 9.38 -22.10 16.60
N PRO A 119 9.69 -20.86 17.02
CA PRO A 119 8.65 -19.86 17.23
C PRO A 119 7.91 -19.60 15.91
N ARG A 120 6.58 -19.62 15.97
CA ARG A 120 5.70 -19.39 14.82
C ARG A 120 5.21 -17.95 14.78
N GLN A 121 4.82 -17.49 13.60
CA GLN A 121 4.19 -16.18 13.40
C GLN A 121 2.76 -16.35 12.92
N TRP A 122 1.85 -15.54 13.44
CA TRP A 122 0.41 -15.59 13.15
C TRP A 122 -0.05 -14.23 12.67
N VAL A 123 -0.75 -14.19 11.53
CA VAL A 123 -1.26 -12.94 10.95
C VAL A 123 -2.77 -12.87 11.10
N CYS A 124 -3.25 -11.72 11.58
CA CYS A 124 -4.67 -11.41 11.54
C CYS A 124 -5.11 -11.25 10.09
N VAL A 125 -6.05 -12.08 9.62
CA VAL A 125 -6.51 -12.03 8.21
C VAL A 125 -7.40 -10.82 7.91
N ILE A 126 -7.83 -10.10 8.95
CA ILE A 126 -8.69 -8.91 8.84
C ILE A 126 -7.87 -7.64 8.64
N CYS A 127 -6.77 -7.47 9.38
CA CYS A 127 -6.00 -6.22 9.39
C CYS A 127 -4.50 -6.38 9.06
N GLY A 128 -3.99 -7.62 8.97
CA GLY A 128 -2.59 -7.89 8.66
C GLY A 128 -1.61 -7.74 9.84
N TRP A 129 -2.08 -7.50 11.05
CA TRP A 129 -1.21 -7.45 12.24
C TRP A 129 -0.61 -8.83 12.53
N VAL A 130 0.69 -8.88 12.87
CA VAL A 130 1.45 -10.12 13.06
C VAL A 130 1.81 -10.30 14.53
N TYR A 131 1.39 -11.43 15.10
CA TYR A 131 1.91 -11.95 16.36
C TYR A 131 3.14 -12.81 16.10
N ASP A 132 4.23 -12.56 16.82
CA ASP A 132 5.44 -13.37 16.81
C ASP A 132 5.60 -14.07 18.16
N GLU A 133 5.52 -15.42 18.17
CA GLU A 133 5.70 -16.20 19.40
C GLU A 133 7.06 -15.93 20.07
N ALA A 134 8.11 -15.62 19.32
CA ALA A 134 9.42 -15.28 19.90
C ALA A 134 9.41 -13.94 20.63
N ALA A 135 8.68 -12.95 20.10
CA ALA A 135 8.62 -11.61 20.65
C ALA A 135 7.58 -11.46 21.76
N GLY A 136 6.45 -12.18 21.67
CA GLY A 136 5.29 -11.95 22.53
C GLY A 136 4.68 -10.56 22.35
N ILE A 137 3.93 -10.10 23.36
CA ILE A 137 3.43 -8.72 23.50
C ILE A 137 3.64 -8.27 24.95
N PRO A 138 4.88 -7.92 25.35
CA PRO A 138 5.18 -7.61 26.75
C PRO A 138 4.37 -6.43 27.30
N GLU A 139 4.04 -5.44 26.47
CA GLU A 139 3.17 -4.33 26.84
C GLU A 139 1.75 -4.76 27.26
N ASP A 140 1.24 -5.86 26.70
CA ASP A 140 -0.09 -6.42 26.98
C ASP A 140 -0.02 -7.65 27.91
N GLY A 141 1.15 -7.92 28.50
CA GLY A 141 1.34 -9.02 29.46
C GLY A 141 1.55 -10.40 28.82
N ILE A 142 1.76 -10.47 27.51
CA ILE A 142 2.11 -11.72 26.81
C ILE A 142 3.64 -11.78 26.70
N ALA A 143 4.28 -12.68 27.46
CA ALA A 143 5.73 -12.75 27.52
C ALA A 143 6.35 -13.21 26.18
N PRO A 144 7.60 -12.82 25.87
CA PRO A 144 8.35 -13.40 24.75
C PRO A 144 8.47 -14.92 24.91
N GLY A 145 8.24 -15.66 23.82
CA GLY A 145 8.22 -17.13 23.80
C GLY A 145 6.84 -17.76 24.06
N THR A 146 5.79 -16.96 24.28
CA THR A 146 4.43 -17.48 24.50
C THR A 146 3.87 -18.08 23.20
N ARG A 147 3.43 -19.33 23.22
CA ARG A 147 2.83 -19.97 22.04
C ARG A 147 1.44 -19.43 21.75
N TRP A 148 1.00 -19.52 20.50
CA TRP A 148 -0.37 -19.12 20.13
C TRP A 148 -1.46 -19.89 20.89
N GLU A 149 -1.18 -21.16 21.20
CA GLU A 149 -2.06 -22.01 22.02
C GLU A 149 -2.15 -21.55 23.48
N ASP A 150 -1.14 -20.84 23.98
CA ASP A 150 -1.09 -20.34 25.36
C ASP A 150 -1.74 -18.95 25.51
N ILE A 151 -2.03 -18.26 24.41
CA ILE A 151 -2.75 -16.98 24.46
C ILE A 151 -4.21 -17.24 24.87
N PRO A 152 -4.79 -16.45 25.80
CA PRO A 152 -6.20 -16.60 26.19
C PRO A 152 -7.19 -16.49 25.01
N ASP A 153 -8.26 -17.29 25.00
CA ASP A 153 -9.25 -17.26 23.91
C ASP A 153 -10.09 -15.97 23.85
N ASP A 154 -10.14 -15.22 24.94
CA ASP A 154 -10.75 -13.90 25.02
C ASP A 154 -9.82 -12.77 24.58
N TRP A 155 -8.55 -13.05 24.29
CA TRP A 155 -7.63 -12.08 23.72
C TRP A 155 -8.16 -11.53 22.38
N ARG A 156 -7.81 -10.27 22.09
CA ARG A 156 -8.29 -9.52 20.94
C ARG A 156 -7.11 -8.91 20.20
N CYS A 157 -7.20 -8.88 18.88
CA CYS A 157 -6.21 -8.21 18.04
C CYS A 157 -6.07 -6.73 18.46
N PRO A 158 -4.86 -6.24 18.77
CA PRO A 158 -4.66 -4.88 19.27
C PRO A 158 -4.96 -3.80 18.21
N LEU A 159 -5.03 -4.18 16.92
CA LEU A 159 -5.28 -3.24 15.83
C LEU A 159 -6.76 -3.17 15.42
N CYS A 160 -7.50 -4.28 15.46
CA CYS A 160 -8.87 -4.34 14.92
C CYS A 160 -9.91 -5.04 15.80
N ASP A 161 -9.54 -5.46 17.02
CA ASP A 161 -10.45 -6.00 18.04
C ASP A 161 -11.20 -7.29 17.63
N VAL A 162 -10.65 -8.05 16.69
CA VAL A 162 -11.18 -9.39 16.34
C VAL A 162 -10.54 -10.49 17.21
N GLY A 163 -11.18 -11.67 17.23
CA GLY A 163 -10.74 -12.80 18.07
C GLY A 163 -9.57 -13.58 17.49
N LYS A 164 -9.06 -14.55 18.26
CA LYS A 164 -7.98 -15.47 17.81
C LYS A 164 -8.37 -16.31 16.58
N ASP A 165 -9.65 -16.57 16.39
CA ASP A 165 -10.14 -17.36 15.25
C ASP A 165 -9.87 -16.68 13.89
N ASP A 166 -9.64 -15.37 13.90
CA ASP A 166 -9.34 -14.56 12.70
C ASP A 166 -7.83 -14.46 12.42
N PHE A 167 -7.03 -15.37 12.96
CA PHE A 167 -5.58 -15.44 12.71
C PHE A 167 -5.18 -16.71 11.95
N ALA A 168 -4.26 -16.56 11.01
CA ALA A 168 -3.68 -17.65 10.25
C ALA A 168 -2.18 -17.80 10.55
N LEU A 169 -1.71 -19.04 10.63
CA LEU A 169 -0.28 -19.35 10.73
C LEU A 169 0.44 -18.91 9.44
N VAL A 170 1.56 -18.23 9.59
CA VAL A 170 2.44 -17.84 8.49
C VAL A 170 3.75 -18.62 8.56
N GLU A 171 4.11 -19.26 7.44
CA GLU A 171 5.39 -19.91 7.25
C GLU A 171 6.24 -19.06 6.28
N PHE A 172 7.44 -18.66 6.70
CA PHE A 172 8.39 -17.88 5.90
C PHE A 172 9.61 -18.71 5.48
#